data_AF-A0A1R1PT09-F1
#
_entry.id   AF-A0A1R1PT09-F1
#
_cell.length_a   1.000
_cell.length_b   1.000
_cell.length_c   1.000
_cell.angle_alpha   90.00
_cell.angle_beta   90.00
_cell.angle_gamma   90.00
#
_symmetry.space_group_name_H-M   'P 1'
#
loop_
_entity.id
_entity.type
_entity.pdbx_description
1 polymer ?
#
loop_
_entity_poly.entity_id
_entity_poly.type
_entity_poly.pdbx_seq_one_letter_code
_entity_poly.pdbx_strand_id
1 'polypeptide(L)'
;CLATGARILSTVSSSSSSSSSTSFGLGSCDLFEEVQLGNSRFNVFTGCPVPAAACTLVLRGGSLQFIDEVHRSLTDALNVVKRLLSSPSFVAGGGAVELDLSRHLKAYSRSIPGKRQLVVAKLAKALELVPRLLCENAGLDPIDLLTQLRALHAKDPTAHLWYGLNLTTGRPDDMLSSFVYEPSLIKANALCSAIEATKLILSIDLSVNPPPPPKNPQ
;
A
#
# COMPACT_ATOMS: atom_id res chain seq x y z
N CYS A 1 -21.15 -17.75 8.21
CA CYS A 1 -21.42 -16.87 9.37
C CYS A 1 -21.60 -15.42 8.93
N LEU A 2 -20.56 -14.74 8.46
CA LEU A 2 -20.69 -13.34 8.04
C LEU A 2 -21.65 -13.13 6.85
N ALA A 3 -21.49 -13.87 5.74
CA ALA A 3 -22.41 -13.78 4.60
C ALA A 3 -23.82 -14.31 4.92
N THR A 4 -23.90 -15.46 5.56
CA THR A 4 -25.15 -16.19 5.79
C THR A 4 -25.94 -15.72 7.02
N GLY A 5 -25.40 -14.83 7.84
CA GLY A 5 -25.98 -14.41 9.12
C GLY A 5 -25.91 -15.45 10.25
N ALA A 6 -25.25 -16.59 10.02
CA ALA A 6 -25.11 -17.64 11.02
C ALA A 6 -24.21 -17.22 12.20
N ARG A 7 -24.49 -17.71 13.41
CA ARG A 7 -23.67 -17.51 14.60
C ARG A 7 -22.73 -18.70 14.81
N ILE A 8 -21.46 -18.41 15.13
CA ILE A 8 -20.50 -19.46 15.51
C ILE A 8 -20.89 -20.00 16.89
N LEU A 9 -21.16 -21.29 16.98
CA LEU A 9 -21.45 -22.00 18.23
C LEU A 9 -20.29 -22.94 18.55
N SER A 10 -19.64 -22.76 19.71
CA SER A 10 -18.54 -23.62 20.16
C SER A 10 -19.03 -24.87 20.90
N THR A 11 -20.20 -24.81 21.53
CA THR A 11 -20.82 -25.94 22.23
C THR A 11 -22.29 -26.08 21.84
N VAL A 12 -22.71 -27.31 21.57
CA VAL A 12 -24.11 -27.64 21.25
C VAL A 12 -25.01 -27.46 22.48
N SER A 13 -24.48 -27.54 23.70
CA SER A 13 -25.25 -27.48 24.95
C SER A 13 -25.77 -26.09 25.35
N SER A 14 -25.26 -25.01 24.75
CA SER A 14 -25.74 -23.64 25.00
C SER A 14 -27.11 -23.34 24.33
N SER A 15 -27.84 -24.38 23.90
CA SER A 15 -29.00 -24.33 23.00
C SER A 15 -30.33 -24.82 23.59
N SER A 16 -30.37 -25.32 24.83
CA SER A 16 -31.54 -26.03 25.37
C SER A 16 -32.46 -25.21 26.30
N SER A 17 -32.16 -23.93 26.58
CA SER A 17 -32.90 -23.13 27.58
C SER A 17 -33.80 -22.03 27.02
N SER A 18 -34.25 -22.11 25.76
CA SER A 18 -35.36 -21.27 25.27
C SER A 18 -36.26 -22.03 24.31
N SER A 19 -37.45 -22.34 24.78
CA SER A 19 -38.56 -22.95 24.07
C SER A 19 -39.21 -21.95 23.11
N SER A 20 -38.54 -21.68 21.99
CA SER A 20 -39.16 -21.05 20.81
C SER A 20 -38.43 -21.56 19.57
N SER A 21 -39.07 -22.48 18.85
CA SER A 21 -38.67 -22.87 17.51
C SER A 21 -38.44 -21.64 16.62
N THR A 22 -37.49 -21.75 15.69
CA THR A 22 -37.16 -20.82 14.58
C THR A 22 -36.11 -19.72 14.82
N SER A 23 -34.89 -20.12 15.19
CA SER A 23 -33.67 -19.96 14.35
C SER A 23 -32.44 -20.17 15.23
N PHE A 24 -31.84 -21.36 15.14
CA PHE A 24 -30.74 -21.84 15.99
C PHE A 24 -29.39 -21.15 15.72
N GLY A 25 -29.38 -19.85 15.41
CA GLY A 25 -28.22 -19.17 14.84
C GLY A 25 -27.82 -19.75 13.48
N LEU A 26 -28.72 -20.46 12.81
CA LEU A 26 -28.53 -20.99 11.46
C LEU A 26 -28.55 -19.83 10.45
N GLY A 27 -27.65 -19.90 9.48
CA GLY A 27 -27.63 -18.94 8.38
C GLY A 27 -28.56 -19.36 7.26
N SER A 28 -28.97 -18.40 6.45
CA SER A 28 -29.76 -18.62 5.24
C SER A 28 -28.95 -18.30 3.99
N CYS A 29 -29.22 -19.00 2.90
CA CYS A 29 -28.73 -18.71 1.56
C CYS A 29 -29.77 -19.22 0.54
N ASP A 30 -29.88 -18.55 -0.60
CA ASP A 30 -30.85 -18.91 -1.64
C ASP A 30 -30.45 -20.18 -2.38
N LEU A 31 -29.17 -20.30 -2.76
CA LEU A 31 -28.65 -21.44 -3.51
C LEU A 31 -27.32 -21.91 -2.94
N PHE A 32 -27.26 -23.21 -2.71
CA PHE A 32 -26.06 -23.96 -2.38
C PHE A 32 -25.83 -25.00 -3.47
N GLU A 33 -24.71 -24.89 -4.17
CA GLU A 33 -24.34 -25.84 -5.21
C GLU A 33 -22.85 -26.20 -5.14
N GLU A 34 -22.53 -27.43 -5.52
CA GLU A 34 -21.15 -27.87 -5.73
C GLU A 34 -20.76 -27.60 -7.19
N VAL A 35 -19.81 -26.69 -7.39
CA VAL A 35 -19.29 -26.33 -8.72
C VAL A 35 -17.90 -26.92 -8.88
N GLN A 36 -17.68 -27.66 -9.96
CA GLN A 36 -16.36 -28.14 -10.33
C GLN A 36 -15.58 -27.04 -11.07
N LEU A 37 -14.44 -26.63 -10.52
CA LEU A 37 -13.52 -25.69 -11.15
C LEU A 37 -12.18 -26.39 -11.41
N GLY A 38 -11.96 -26.79 -12.67
CA GLY A 38 -10.80 -27.58 -13.04
C GLY A 38 -10.82 -28.97 -12.39
N ASN A 39 -9.77 -29.28 -11.64
CA ASN A 39 -9.61 -30.58 -10.99
C ASN A 39 -10.18 -30.64 -9.57
N SER A 40 -10.71 -29.52 -9.05
CA SER A 40 -11.23 -29.42 -7.68
C SER A 40 -12.70 -29.04 -7.68
N ARG A 41 -13.42 -29.48 -6.65
CA ARG A 41 -14.82 -29.12 -6.43
C ARG A 41 -14.93 -28.10 -5.31
N PHE A 42 -15.79 -27.10 -5.52
CA PHE A 42 -16.02 -26.01 -4.59
C PHE A 42 -17.50 -25.93 -4.26
N ASN A 43 -17.80 -25.72 -2.98
CA ASN A 43 -19.16 -25.45 -2.52
C ASN A 43 -19.42 -23.95 -2.59
N VAL A 44 -20.33 -23.54 -3.47
CA VAL A 44 -20.67 -22.14 -3.73
C VAL A 44 -22.00 -21.80 -3.07
N PHE A 45 -21.98 -20.75 -2.27
CA PHE A 45 -23.17 -20.17 -1.64
C PHE A 45 -23.53 -18.88 -2.38
N THR A 46 -24.73 -18.81 -2.95
CA THR A 46 -25.25 -17.62 -3.65
C THR A 46 -26.56 -17.17 -3.03
N GLY A 47 -26.88 -15.87 -3.19
CA GLY A 47 -28.07 -15.28 -2.58
C GLY A 47 -28.02 -15.30 -1.05
N CYS A 48 -26.92 -14.81 -0.47
CA CYS A 48 -26.83 -14.67 0.98
C CYS A 48 -27.54 -13.38 1.44
N PRO A 49 -28.25 -13.40 2.59
CA PRO A 49 -29.08 -12.28 3.06
C PRO A 49 -28.26 -11.02 3.39
N VAL A 50 -26.95 -11.16 3.64
CA VAL A 50 -26.02 -10.05 3.85
C VAL A 50 -25.05 -9.98 2.66
N PRO A 51 -25.45 -9.41 1.51
CA PRO A 51 -24.70 -9.48 0.26
C PRO A 51 -23.35 -8.75 0.26
N ALA A 52 -23.01 -8.00 1.32
CA ALA A 52 -21.78 -7.21 1.42
C ALA A 52 -20.82 -7.61 2.56
N ALA A 53 -21.15 -8.63 3.37
CA ALA A 53 -20.34 -8.95 4.56
C ALA A 53 -19.13 -9.86 4.26
N ALA A 54 -19.21 -10.68 3.20
CA ALA A 54 -18.09 -11.51 2.77
C ALA A 54 -18.20 -11.82 1.28
N CYS A 55 -17.07 -11.78 0.59
CA CYS A 55 -16.94 -12.13 -0.82
C CYS A 55 -15.72 -13.05 -1.01
N THR A 56 -15.80 -13.93 -2.02
CA THR A 56 -14.71 -14.84 -2.38
C THR A 56 -14.31 -14.56 -3.82
N LEU A 57 -13.03 -14.30 -4.06
CA LEU A 57 -12.47 -14.10 -5.38
C LEU A 57 -11.70 -15.36 -5.80
N VAL A 58 -12.10 -15.97 -6.91
CA VAL A 58 -11.41 -17.16 -7.45
C VAL A 58 -10.44 -16.73 -8.54
N LEU A 59 -9.14 -16.86 -8.26
CA LEU A 59 -8.07 -16.55 -9.21
C LEU A 59 -7.80 -17.76 -10.10
N ARG A 60 -7.67 -17.53 -11.41
CA ARG A 60 -7.29 -18.55 -12.39
C ARG A 60 -6.12 -18.02 -13.22
N GLY A 61 -5.12 -18.85 -13.45
CA GLY A 61 -3.91 -18.47 -14.17
C GLY A 61 -3.19 -19.67 -14.78
N GLY A 62 -2.24 -19.40 -15.68
CA GLY A 62 -1.52 -20.45 -16.43
C GLY A 62 -0.43 -21.18 -15.62
N SER A 63 0.07 -20.59 -14.53
CA SER A 63 1.05 -21.19 -13.63
C SER A 63 0.77 -20.81 -12.18
N LEU A 64 1.20 -21.66 -11.23
CA LEU A 64 1.04 -21.38 -9.80
C LEU A 64 1.79 -20.10 -9.38
N GLN A 65 3.00 -19.89 -9.91
CA GLN A 65 3.78 -18.69 -9.65
C GLN A 65 3.04 -17.41 -10.07
N PHE A 66 2.36 -17.44 -11.22
CA PHE A 66 1.56 -16.31 -11.68
C PHE A 66 0.35 -16.07 -10.77
N ILE A 67 -0.33 -17.14 -10.33
CA ILE A 67 -1.46 -17.04 -9.41
C ILE A 67 -1.02 -16.45 -8.06
N ASP A 68 0.13 -16.89 -7.54
CA ASP A 68 0.68 -16.36 -6.30
C ASP A 68 1.01 -14.87 -6.40
N GLU A 69 1.54 -14.43 -7.54
CA GLU A 69 1.83 -13.01 -7.78
C GLU A 69 0.55 -12.17 -7.89
N VAL A 70 -0.46 -12.66 -8.63
CA VAL A 70 -1.77 -12.00 -8.72
C VAL A 70 -2.45 -11.93 -7.35
N HIS A 71 -2.34 -12.98 -6.54
CA HIS A 71 -2.87 -12.99 -5.18
C HIS A 71 -2.20 -11.92 -4.30
N ARG A 72 -0.86 -11.79 -4.36
CA ARG A 72 -0.13 -10.73 -3.65
C ARG A 72 -0.57 -9.34 -4.12
N SER A 73 -0.56 -9.11 -5.42
CA SER A 73 -0.97 -7.84 -6.04
C SER A 73 -2.40 -7.43 -5.65
N LEU A 74 -3.34 -8.38 -5.66
CA LEU A 74 -4.73 -8.13 -5.28
C LEU A 74 -4.86 -7.84 -3.79
N THR A 75 -4.11 -8.57 -2.95
CA THR A 75 -4.07 -8.33 -1.50
C THR A 75 -3.56 -6.93 -1.19
N ASP A 76 -2.52 -6.48 -1.88
CA ASP A 76 -1.97 -5.13 -1.72
C ASP A 76 -3.00 -4.05 -2.14
N ALA A 77 -3.66 -4.23 -3.28
CA ALA A 77 -4.71 -3.32 -3.75
C ALA A 77 -5.88 -3.22 -2.75
N LEU A 78 -6.38 -4.36 -2.25
CA LEU A 78 -7.44 -4.37 -1.24
C LEU A 78 -7.01 -3.71 0.06
N ASN A 79 -5.76 -3.92 0.48
CA ASN A 79 -5.21 -3.29 1.67
C ASN A 79 -5.13 -1.76 1.54
N VAL A 80 -4.75 -1.24 0.37
CA VAL A 80 -4.74 0.21 0.10
C VAL A 80 -6.16 0.79 0.24
N VAL A 81 -7.16 0.15 -0.38
CA VAL A 81 -8.56 0.59 -0.27
C VAL A 81 -9.06 0.52 1.18
N LYS A 82 -8.76 -0.56 1.89
CA LYS A 82 -9.11 -0.73 3.31
C LYS A 82 -8.53 0.39 4.19
N ARG A 83 -7.28 0.80 3.93
CA ARG A 83 -6.64 1.91 4.65
C ARG A 83 -7.33 3.24 4.35
N LEU A 84 -7.70 3.48 3.10
CA LEU A 84 -8.45 4.68 2.71
C LEU A 84 -9.84 4.75 3.36
N LEU A 85 -10.53 3.60 3.52
CA LEU A 85 -11.80 3.55 4.25
C LEU A 85 -11.65 3.87 5.74
N SER A 86 -10.49 3.53 6.33
CA SER A 86 -10.21 3.81 7.75
C SER A 86 -9.78 5.25 8.00
N SER A 87 -9.04 5.86 7.06
CA SER A 87 -8.63 7.27 7.08
C SER A 87 -8.90 7.89 5.71
N PRO A 88 -9.96 8.69 5.56
CA PRO A 88 -10.42 9.21 4.27
C PRO A 88 -9.58 10.44 3.84
N SER A 89 -8.27 10.25 3.74
CA SER A 89 -7.35 11.29 3.26
C SER A 89 -6.37 10.69 2.26
N PHE A 90 -6.22 11.38 1.13
CA PHE A 90 -5.37 10.95 0.02
C PHE A 90 -4.55 12.12 -0.50
N VAL A 91 -3.50 11.78 -1.23
CA VAL A 91 -2.58 12.69 -1.90
C VAL A 91 -2.36 12.20 -3.32
N ALA A 92 -1.84 13.08 -4.20
CA ALA A 92 -1.50 12.67 -5.55
C ALA A 92 -0.24 11.79 -5.56
N GLY A 93 -0.25 10.73 -6.36
CA GLY A 93 0.89 9.83 -6.50
C GLY A 93 1.92 10.33 -7.52
N GLY A 94 2.58 9.40 -8.20
CA GLY A 94 3.50 9.71 -9.32
C GLY A 94 4.74 10.51 -8.91
N GLY A 95 5.14 10.47 -7.64
CA GLY A 95 6.29 11.23 -7.13
C GLY A 95 6.01 12.71 -6.85
N ALA A 96 4.75 13.17 -6.98
CA ALA A 96 4.37 14.58 -6.77
C ALA A 96 4.62 15.02 -5.32
N VAL A 97 4.21 14.20 -4.35
CA VAL A 97 4.37 14.50 -2.92
C VAL A 97 5.83 14.58 -2.53
N GLU A 98 6.67 13.66 -3.01
CA GLU A 98 8.10 13.64 -2.72
C GLU A 98 8.82 14.88 -3.29
N LEU A 99 8.42 15.34 -4.48
CA LEU A 99 8.93 16.56 -5.09
C LEU A 99 8.53 17.81 -4.31
N ASP A 100 7.25 17.93 -3.91
CA ASP A 100 6.82 19.09 -3.15
C ASP A 100 7.46 19.14 -1.76
N LEU A 101 7.54 17.98 -1.08
CA LEU A 101 8.27 17.87 0.19
C LEU A 101 9.75 18.23 0.02
N SER A 102 10.40 17.83 -1.09
CA SER A 102 11.77 18.23 -1.39
C SER A 102 11.89 19.75 -1.53
N ARG A 103 10.97 20.40 -2.25
CA ARG A 103 10.93 21.86 -2.41
C ARG A 103 10.74 22.55 -1.06
N HIS A 104 9.79 22.09 -0.24
CA HIS A 104 9.50 22.65 1.07
C HIS A 104 10.70 22.52 2.02
N LEU A 105 11.30 21.32 2.09
CA LEU A 105 12.49 21.08 2.92
C LEU A 105 13.72 21.87 2.42
N LYS A 106 13.89 22.06 1.11
CA LYS A 106 14.95 22.92 0.56
C LYS A 106 14.75 24.37 0.98
N ALA A 107 13.53 24.90 0.93
CA ALA A 107 13.22 26.25 1.41
C ALA A 107 13.48 26.37 2.92
N TYR A 108 13.00 25.39 3.70
CA TYR A 108 13.24 25.31 5.14
C TYR A 108 14.73 25.20 5.49
N SER A 109 15.54 24.48 4.71
CA SER A 109 16.97 24.39 4.98
C SER A 109 17.67 25.76 4.98
N ARG A 110 17.16 26.74 4.20
CA ARG A 110 17.73 28.09 4.13
C ARG A 110 17.49 28.92 5.39
N SER A 111 16.48 28.58 6.20
CA SER A 111 16.23 29.29 7.47
C SER A 111 17.12 28.78 8.60
N ILE A 112 17.77 27.62 8.43
CA ILE A 112 18.61 27.00 9.46
C ILE A 112 20.08 27.41 9.25
N PRO A 113 20.75 28.00 10.25
CA PRO A 113 22.17 28.29 10.15
C PRO A 113 23.05 27.07 10.48
N GLY A 114 24.24 27.04 9.87
CA GLY A 114 25.32 26.10 10.21
C GLY A 114 25.19 24.71 9.58
N LYS A 115 25.87 23.72 10.18
CA LYS A 115 26.02 22.38 9.59
C LYS A 115 24.69 21.62 9.41
N ARG A 116 23.67 21.93 10.20
CA ARG A 116 22.34 21.30 10.12
C ARG A 116 21.63 21.61 8.81
N GLN A 117 21.89 22.78 8.20
CA GLN A 117 21.39 23.14 6.87
C GLN A 117 21.71 22.06 5.83
N LEU A 118 22.96 21.58 5.83
CA LEU A 118 23.44 20.59 4.86
C LEU A 118 22.68 19.27 4.99
N VAL A 119 22.37 18.86 6.22
CA VAL A 119 21.62 17.62 6.49
C VAL A 119 20.20 17.71 5.93
N VAL A 120 19.49 18.82 6.21
CA VAL A 120 18.12 19.03 5.70
C VAL A 120 18.11 19.12 4.18
N ALA A 121 19.09 19.82 3.58
CA ALA A 121 19.22 19.91 2.13
C ALA A 121 19.48 18.54 1.47
N LYS A 122 20.26 17.67 2.12
CA LYS A 122 20.51 16.29 1.64
C LYS A 122 19.27 15.40 1.79
N LEU A 123 18.53 15.51 2.89
CA LEU A 123 17.25 14.81 3.06
C LEU A 123 16.26 15.20 1.96
N ALA A 124 16.13 16.50 1.68
CA ALA A 124 15.28 16.98 0.60
C ALA A 124 15.70 16.40 -0.76
N LYS A 125 17.01 16.33 -1.05
CA LYS A 125 17.52 15.71 -2.27
C LYS A 125 17.25 14.19 -2.31
N ALA A 126 17.24 13.51 -1.17
CA ALA A 126 16.98 12.08 -1.09
C ALA A 126 15.52 11.74 -1.47
N LEU A 127 14.55 12.61 -1.15
CA LEU A 127 13.15 12.42 -1.56
C LEU A 127 12.99 12.41 -3.09
N GLU A 128 13.81 13.17 -3.82
CA GLU A 128 13.79 13.19 -5.30
C GLU A 128 14.29 11.88 -5.92
N LEU A 129 14.80 10.93 -5.12
CA LEU A 129 15.19 9.61 -5.61
C LEU A 129 13.97 8.80 -6.10
N VAL A 130 12.81 8.93 -5.44
CA VAL A 130 11.59 8.20 -5.82
C VAL A 130 11.15 8.54 -7.25
N PRO A 131 10.88 9.81 -7.61
CA PRO A 131 10.51 10.17 -8.98
C PRO A 131 11.63 9.90 -9.99
N ARG A 132 12.90 9.99 -9.56
CA ARG A 132 14.05 9.61 -10.40
C ARG A 132 13.99 8.13 -10.81
N LEU A 133 13.78 7.24 -9.83
CA LEU A 133 13.71 5.80 -10.07
C LEU A 133 12.48 5.43 -10.90
N LEU A 134 11.36 6.15 -10.73
CA LEU A 134 10.19 5.98 -11.60
C LEU A 134 10.52 6.34 -13.06
N CYS A 135 11.27 7.41 -13.32
CA CYS A 135 11.72 7.76 -14.67
C CYS A 135 12.67 6.71 -15.24
N GLU A 136 13.66 6.27 -14.45
CA GLU A 136 14.66 5.27 -14.86
C GLU A 136 13.99 3.93 -15.20
N ASN A 137 13.06 3.46 -14.36
CA ASN A 137 12.28 2.23 -14.61
C ASN A 137 11.36 2.34 -15.84
N ALA A 138 10.94 3.55 -16.20
CA ALA A 138 10.14 3.82 -17.38
C ALA A 138 10.97 4.00 -18.67
N GLY A 139 12.31 3.99 -18.57
CA GLY A 139 13.21 4.24 -19.69
C GLY A 139 13.20 5.70 -20.18
N LEU A 140 12.76 6.64 -19.35
CA LEU A 140 12.74 8.07 -19.64
C LEU A 140 14.01 8.76 -19.11
N ASP A 141 14.38 9.92 -19.65
CA ASP A 141 15.51 10.69 -19.13
C ASP A 141 15.13 11.34 -17.78
N PRO A 142 15.71 10.88 -16.65
CA PRO A 142 15.38 11.44 -15.33
C PRO A 142 15.85 12.87 -15.17
N ILE A 143 16.89 13.32 -15.88
CA ILE A 143 17.46 14.66 -15.71
C ILE A 143 16.49 15.71 -16.23
N ASP A 144 16.00 15.51 -17.45
CA ASP A 144 15.08 16.43 -18.12
C ASP A 144 13.74 16.50 -17.38
N LEU A 145 13.14 15.35 -17.07
CA LEU A 145 11.84 15.27 -16.41
C LEU A 145 11.85 15.85 -14.99
N LEU A 146 12.87 15.54 -14.18
CA LEU A 146 12.99 16.13 -12.84
C LEU A 146 13.22 17.64 -12.91
N THR A 147 13.94 18.13 -13.91
CA THR A 147 14.15 19.56 -14.09
C THR A 147 12.84 20.28 -14.45
N GLN A 148 12.04 19.69 -15.35
CA GLN A 148 10.71 20.19 -15.69
C GLN A 148 9.77 20.17 -14.48
N LEU A 149 9.70 19.05 -13.75
CA LEU A 149 8.87 18.93 -12.54
C LEU A 149 9.25 19.94 -11.46
N ARG A 150 10.54 20.14 -11.21
CA ARG A 150 11.02 21.18 -10.29
C ARG A 150 10.62 22.58 -10.74
N ALA A 151 10.70 22.87 -12.04
CA ALA A 151 10.31 24.17 -12.58
C ALA A 151 8.81 24.44 -12.39
N LEU A 152 7.97 23.42 -12.61
CA LEU A 152 6.52 23.51 -12.40
C LEU A 152 6.18 23.77 -10.93
N HIS A 153 6.75 22.99 -10.02
CA HIS A 153 6.56 23.14 -8.57
C HIS A 153 7.12 24.46 -8.03
N ALA A 154 8.17 25.01 -8.66
CA ALA A 154 8.74 26.30 -8.29
C ALA A 154 7.92 27.49 -8.79
N LYS A 155 7.22 27.35 -9.93
CA LYS A 155 6.46 28.43 -10.56
C LYS A 155 5.22 28.81 -9.74
N ASP A 156 4.37 27.84 -9.44
CA ASP A 156 3.14 28.04 -8.66
C ASP A 156 2.98 26.91 -7.62
N PRO A 157 3.47 27.11 -6.38
CA PRO A 157 3.48 26.08 -5.35
C PRO A 157 2.11 25.53 -4.94
N THR A 158 1.06 26.34 -5.05
CA THR A 158 -0.30 25.95 -4.66
C THR A 158 -1.07 25.30 -5.79
N ALA A 159 -0.88 25.78 -7.02
CA ALA A 159 -1.56 25.26 -8.20
C ALA A 159 -0.89 23.99 -8.75
N HIS A 160 0.43 23.88 -8.67
CA HIS A 160 1.19 22.74 -9.21
C HIS A 160 1.61 21.72 -8.15
N LEU A 161 0.96 21.71 -6.99
CA LEU A 161 1.27 20.79 -5.89
C LEU A 161 1.22 19.31 -6.32
N TRP A 162 0.29 18.99 -7.21
CA TRP A 162 -0.04 17.62 -7.62
C TRP A 162 0.60 17.19 -8.94
N TYR A 163 1.51 18.01 -9.47
CA TYR A 163 2.24 17.62 -10.67
C TYR A 163 3.25 16.52 -10.34
N GLY A 164 3.13 15.41 -11.05
CA GLY A 164 4.01 14.26 -10.93
C GLY A 164 4.34 13.67 -12.28
N LEU A 165 5.00 12.51 -12.27
CA LEU A 165 5.35 11.79 -13.48
C LEU A 165 4.17 10.93 -13.93
N ASN A 166 3.60 11.25 -15.09
CA ASN A 166 2.65 10.38 -15.75
C ASN A 166 3.39 9.35 -16.60
N LEU A 167 3.39 8.09 -16.17
CA LEU A 167 4.07 6.99 -16.87
C LEU A 167 3.40 6.59 -18.19
N THR A 168 2.11 6.89 -18.36
CA THR A 168 1.38 6.58 -19.60
C THR A 168 1.72 7.56 -20.71
N THR A 169 1.86 8.85 -20.39
CA THR A 169 2.22 9.88 -21.37
C THR A 169 3.72 10.16 -21.44
N GLY A 170 4.47 9.72 -20.44
CA GLY A 170 5.91 9.98 -20.29
C GLY A 170 6.24 11.45 -20.00
N ARG A 171 5.27 12.24 -19.52
CA ARG A 171 5.40 13.69 -19.30
C ARG A 171 4.95 14.10 -17.90
N PRO A 172 5.39 15.28 -17.41
CA PRO A 172 4.84 15.89 -16.20
C PRO A 172 3.36 16.21 -16.39
N ASP A 173 2.51 15.80 -15.45
CA ASP A 173 1.06 16.04 -15.50
C ASP A 173 0.46 16.13 -14.10
N ASP A 174 -0.76 16.65 -13.97
CA ASP A 174 -1.50 16.66 -12.71
C ASP A 174 -2.02 15.25 -12.39
N MET A 175 -1.44 14.65 -11.36
CA MET A 175 -1.70 13.27 -10.96
C MET A 175 -3.09 13.09 -10.34
N LEU A 176 -3.71 14.14 -9.78
CA LEU A 176 -5.10 14.06 -9.31
C LEU A 176 -6.06 13.95 -10.48
N SER A 177 -5.83 14.73 -11.54
CA SER A 177 -6.62 14.69 -12.76
C SER A 177 -6.46 13.37 -13.53
N SER A 178 -5.27 12.76 -13.40
CA SER A 178 -4.93 11.44 -13.96
C SER A 178 -5.43 10.26 -13.12
N PHE A 179 -6.22 10.50 -12.06
CA PHE A 179 -6.75 9.48 -11.15
C PHE A 179 -5.69 8.62 -10.42
N VAL A 180 -4.51 9.18 -10.18
CA VAL A 180 -3.43 8.51 -9.44
C VAL A 180 -3.43 8.98 -7.98
N TYR A 181 -4.17 8.25 -7.14
CA TYR A 181 -4.33 8.57 -5.72
C TYR A 181 -3.55 7.61 -4.83
N GLU A 182 -2.93 8.14 -3.79
CA GLU A 182 -2.29 7.36 -2.74
C GLU A 182 -2.82 7.79 -1.36
N PRO A 183 -3.12 6.86 -0.43
CA PRO A 183 -3.54 7.24 0.92
C PRO A 183 -2.42 8.00 1.66
N SER A 184 -2.78 9.15 2.24
CA SER A 184 -1.83 10.04 2.92
C SER A 184 -1.11 9.32 4.07
N LEU A 185 -1.84 8.47 4.80
CA LEU A 185 -1.34 7.70 5.93
C LEU A 185 -0.22 6.74 5.53
N ILE A 186 -0.33 6.11 4.35
CA ILE A 186 0.70 5.19 3.85
C ILE A 186 1.99 5.96 3.58
N LYS A 187 1.91 7.12 2.95
CA LYS A 187 3.07 7.98 2.68
C LYS A 187 3.71 8.50 3.97
N ALA A 188 2.92 8.98 4.90
CA ALA A 188 3.42 9.47 6.19
C ALA A 188 4.18 8.36 6.94
N ASN A 189 3.58 7.17 7.05
CA ASN A 189 4.20 6.03 7.71
C ASN A 189 5.49 5.60 6.99
N ALA A 190 5.48 5.53 5.66
CA ALA A 190 6.67 5.17 4.89
C ALA A 190 7.84 6.13 5.14
N LEU A 191 7.58 7.44 5.15
CA LEU A 191 8.59 8.45 5.44
C LEU A 191 9.10 8.37 6.88
N CYS A 192 8.20 8.22 7.86
CA CYS A 192 8.56 8.05 9.27
C CYS A 192 9.46 6.82 9.47
N SER A 193 9.04 5.66 8.97
CA SER A 193 9.80 4.42 9.09
C SER A 193 11.16 4.50 8.40
N ALA A 194 11.25 5.14 7.23
CA ALA A 194 12.53 5.34 6.54
C ALA A 194 13.49 6.22 7.35
N ILE A 195 13.00 7.29 7.97
CA ILE A 195 13.80 8.19 8.80
C ILE A 195 14.25 7.50 10.09
N GLU A 196 13.38 6.73 10.73
CA GLU A 196 13.72 5.95 11.93
C GLU A 196 14.81 4.91 11.64
N ALA A 197 14.68 4.16 10.53
CA ALA A 197 15.69 3.22 10.09
C ALA A 197 17.03 3.91 9.79
N THR A 198 16.99 5.06 9.11
CA THR A 198 18.19 5.86 8.81
C THR A 198 18.87 6.33 10.09
N LYS A 199 18.09 6.81 11.08
CA LYS A 199 18.62 7.23 12.39
C LYS A 199 19.29 6.08 13.11
N LEU A 200 18.70 4.88 13.08
CA LEU A 200 19.28 3.69 13.68
C LEU A 200 20.63 3.36 13.03
N ILE A 201 20.69 3.31 11.70
CA ILE A 201 21.93 3.00 10.97
C ILE A 201 23.01 4.05 11.25
N LEU A 202 22.67 5.34 11.20
CA LEU A 202 23.63 6.44 11.45
C LEU A 202 24.11 6.50 12.91
N SER A 203 23.39 5.87 13.85
CA SER A 203 23.80 5.82 15.25
C SER A 203 24.79 4.70 15.57
N ILE A 204 24.97 3.73 14.65
CA ILE A 204 25.92 2.64 14.82
C ILE A 204 27.32 3.15 14.47
N ASP A 205 28.22 3.14 15.45
CA ASP A 205 29.63 3.52 15.26
C ASP A 205 30.49 2.29 14.90
N LEU A 206 30.24 1.16 15.57
CA LEU A 206 30.99 -0.10 15.39
C LEU A 206 30.04 -1.30 15.33
N SER A 207 30.26 -2.16 14.33
CA SER A 207 29.63 -3.48 14.23
C SER A 207 30.64 -4.55 14.65
N VAL A 208 30.31 -5.36 15.66
CA VAL A 208 31.13 -6.50 16.08
C VAL A 208 30.46 -7.79 15.61
N ASN A 209 31.14 -8.52 14.73
CA ASN A 209 30.69 -9.84 14.28
C ASN A 209 31.42 -10.92 15.09
N PRO A 210 30.71 -11.70 15.94
CA PRO A 210 31.33 -12.80 16.66
C PRO A 210 31.74 -13.92 15.69
N PRO A 211 32.80 -14.70 16.00
CA PRO A 211 33.17 -15.84 15.19
C PRO A 211 32.02 -16.87 15.14
N PRO A 212 31.85 -17.58 14.01
CA PRO A 212 30.86 -18.64 13.92
C PRO A 212 31.14 -19.73 14.96
N PRO A 213 30.09 -20.37 15.52
CA PRO A 213 30.28 -21.45 16.47
C PRO A 213 31.11 -22.58 15.83
N PRO A 214 31.95 -23.28 16.61
CA PRO A 214 32.70 -24.41 16.10
C PRO A 214 31.74 -25.44 15.51
N LYS A 215 32.01 -25.90 14.28
CA LYS A 215 31.26 -27.02 13.69
C LYS A 215 31.53 -28.25 14.55
N ASN A 216 30.47 -28.87 15.09
CA ASN A 216 30.61 -30.16 15.77
C ASN A 216 31.27 -31.15 14.81
N PRO A 217 32.33 -31.88 15.22
CA PRO A 217 32.80 -33.01 14.45
C PRO A 217 31.68 -34.06 14.39
N GLN A 218 31.28 -34.41 13.17
CA GLN A 218 30.39 -35.55 12.90
C GLN A 218 31.11 -36.86 13.18
#